data_AF-A0A6P2ARY0-F1
#
_entry.id   AF-A0A6P2ARY0-F1
#
_cell.length_a   1.000
_cell.length_b   1.000
_cell.length_c   1.000
_cell.angle_alpha   90.00
_cell.angle_beta   90.00
_cell.angle_gamma   90.00
#
_symmetry.space_group_name_H-M   'P 1'
#
loop_
_entity.id
_entity.type
_entity.pdbx_description
1 polymer ?
#
loop_
_entity_poly.entity_id
_entity_poly.type
_entity_poly.pdbx_seq_one_letter_code
_entity_poly.pdbx_strand_id
1 'polypeptide(L)'
;MLSYIVRRLLLMIPTLLGITFLVFMLIALSPGGIGADLAFGGDADATNRAIQEAYLEDRYGLGDPAVMQYVRWLRRISPIKFGTRDQISGAGEIISAPRTIEPPPLWEWYADELPDPDAVEFEGFADDVDSDARRQAYREAENRYVRRRAEFVAARIGLRDALAEYAREIGREDVVAGDGTVDFNALQRFGKDPSTESWDKVQAEGEKVLEAFEAARSSQLELGAIFAERPFPEAGYGIIPGVLSVAAPDLGMSFSRSRPVSALIADALPVTLMINLIAFPIIYMIAIPSGMIAALRRRSFIDVAIGVVLVGLWAIPIVWAGVLAVGFVANEEFLGWFPVSGIGHRDAETFTFLPTFVDGAFQRGVLLDTLWHLTLPILCLVYGAFAVLSKQTRAAMLDNLNADYVRTAKAKGVASKDVIFKHVFRNSLLPLITMFVMIFPAMLSGSVVIEQIFSIPGMGRLVIEAINLRDREVILAVTLIIAAVNIFALLLADILYAMADPRISYS
;
A
#
# COMPACT_ATOMS: atom_id res chain seq x y z
N MET A 1 -10.59 -20.98 22.88
CA MET A 1 -9.57 -19.91 22.68
C MET A 1 -8.62 -20.22 21.54
N LEU A 2 -7.73 -21.22 21.62
CA LEU A 2 -6.83 -21.55 20.51
C LEU A 2 -7.60 -21.93 19.23
N SER A 3 -8.61 -22.78 19.34
CA SER A 3 -9.52 -23.17 18.23
C SER A 3 -10.15 -21.95 17.55
N TYR A 4 -10.64 -21.00 18.35
CA TYR A 4 -11.23 -19.76 17.87
C TYR A 4 -10.21 -18.86 17.18
N ILE A 5 -9.04 -18.63 17.80
CA ILE A 5 -7.97 -17.83 17.20
C ILE A 5 -7.54 -18.44 15.87
N VAL A 6 -7.37 -19.76 15.81
CA VAL A 6 -7.04 -20.47 14.55
C VAL A 6 -8.15 -20.29 13.53
N ARG A 7 -9.43 -20.51 13.89
CA ARG A 7 -10.56 -20.27 12.98
C ARG A 7 -10.59 -18.83 12.49
N ARG A 8 -10.29 -17.87 13.37
CA ARG A 8 -10.25 -16.45 13.04
C ARG A 8 -9.11 -16.12 12.08
N LEU A 9 -7.90 -16.62 12.35
CA LEU A 9 -6.75 -16.50 11.45
C LEU A 9 -7.05 -17.12 10.07
N LEU A 10 -7.76 -18.25 10.03
CA LEU A 10 -8.19 -18.86 8.76
C LEU A 10 -9.24 -18.00 8.03
N LEU A 11 -10.16 -17.33 8.75
CA LEU A 11 -11.13 -16.39 8.16
C LEU A 11 -10.52 -15.05 7.73
N MET A 12 -9.34 -14.69 8.26
CA MET A 12 -8.62 -13.49 7.86
C MET A 12 -8.05 -13.62 6.44
N ILE A 13 -7.63 -14.82 6.03
CA ILE A 13 -7.10 -15.08 4.68
C ILE A 13 -8.13 -14.72 3.59
N PRO A 14 -9.37 -15.25 3.56
CA PRO A 14 -10.35 -14.88 2.53
C PRO A 14 -10.77 -13.42 2.63
N THR A 15 -10.74 -12.80 3.82
CA THR A 15 -11.02 -11.37 3.98
C THR A 15 -9.93 -10.52 3.32
N LEU A 16 -8.65 -10.84 3.55
CA LEU A 16 -7.50 -10.18 2.94
C LEU A 16 -7.53 -10.33 1.41
N LEU A 17 -7.79 -11.54 0.92
CA LEU A 17 -7.94 -11.82 -0.50
C LEU A 17 -9.11 -11.05 -1.09
N GLY A 18 -10.27 -11.02 -0.44
CA GLY A 18 -11.44 -10.28 -0.91
C GLY A 18 -11.18 -8.77 -1.04
N ILE A 19 -10.57 -8.14 -0.03
CA ILE A 19 -10.25 -6.71 -0.07
C ILE A 19 -9.24 -6.40 -1.17
N THR A 20 -8.14 -7.15 -1.23
CA THR A 20 -7.08 -6.91 -2.23
C THR A 20 -7.53 -7.23 -3.64
N PHE A 21 -8.32 -8.29 -3.84
CA PHE A 21 -8.92 -8.64 -5.12
C PHE A 21 -9.84 -7.54 -5.63
N LEU A 22 -10.71 -7.00 -4.77
CA LEU A 22 -11.62 -5.93 -5.17
C LEU A 22 -10.87 -4.69 -5.63
N VAL A 23 -9.87 -4.23 -4.87
CA VAL A 23 -9.08 -3.05 -5.25
C VAL A 23 -8.26 -3.32 -6.51
N PHE A 24 -7.66 -4.51 -6.62
CA PHE A 24 -6.92 -4.90 -7.81
C PHE A 24 -7.82 -4.92 -9.05
N MET A 25 -9.00 -5.53 -8.97
CA MET A 25 -9.95 -5.58 -10.08
C MET A 25 -10.44 -4.19 -10.48
N LEU A 26 -10.66 -3.28 -9.52
CA LEU A 26 -11.01 -1.89 -9.85
C LEU A 26 -9.93 -1.20 -10.68
N ILE A 27 -8.65 -1.47 -10.41
CA ILE A 27 -7.53 -0.94 -11.19
C ILE A 27 -7.39 -1.67 -12.53
N ALA A 28 -7.55 -3.00 -12.54
CA ALA A 28 -7.40 -3.82 -13.75
C ALA A 28 -8.52 -3.59 -14.77
N LEU A 29 -9.72 -3.24 -14.30
CA LEU A 29 -10.90 -2.96 -15.13
C LEU A 29 -11.07 -1.47 -15.46
N SER A 30 -10.19 -0.58 -14.96
CA SER A 30 -10.25 0.81 -15.38
C SER A 30 -9.87 0.93 -16.86
N PRO A 31 -10.34 1.97 -17.59
CA PRO A 31 -9.96 2.18 -18.99
C PRO A 31 -8.43 2.16 -19.15
N GLY A 32 -7.91 1.33 -20.06
CA GLY A 32 -6.47 1.08 -20.26
C GLY A 32 -5.82 0.05 -19.31
N GLY A 33 -6.59 -0.52 -18.37
CA GLY A 33 -6.14 -1.54 -17.42
C GLY A 33 -5.01 -1.10 -16.48
N ILE A 34 -4.23 -2.06 -15.98
CA ILE A 34 -3.08 -1.80 -15.10
C ILE A 34 -1.98 -0.98 -15.83
N GLY A 35 -1.99 -0.95 -17.17
CA GLY A 35 -1.07 -0.15 -18.00
C GLY A 35 -1.57 1.25 -18.40
N ALA A 36 -2.78 1.67 -18.00
CA ALA A 36 -3.50 2.79 -18.61
C ALA A 36 -2.78 4.15 -18.67
N ASP A 37 -1.90 4.45 -17.71
CA ASP A 37 -1.24 5.78 -17.63
C ASP A 37 -0.07 5.97 -18.57
N LEU A 38 0.34 4.92 -19.27
CA LEU A 38 1.36 5.04 -20.32
C LEU A 38 0.90 5.91 -21.50
N ALA A 39 -0.38 6.28 -21.57
CA ALA A 39 -0.96 7.04 -22.68
C ALA A 39 -0.78 8.58 -22.61
N PHE A 40 -0.37 9.14 -21.47
CA PHE A 40 -0.30 10.61 -21.28
C PHE A 40 1.15 11.10 -21.07
N GLY A 41 1.90 11.31 -22.16
CA GLY A 41 3.26 11.85 -22.17
C GLY A 41 3.78 12.12 -23.59
N GLY A 42 4.68 13.09 -23.76
CA GLY A 42 5.25 13.50 -25.06
C GLY A 42 6.31 12.53 -25.62
N ASP A 43 7.02 12.94 -26.69
CA ASP A 43 8.02 12.06 -27.35
C ASP A 43 9.23 11.70 -26.49
N ALA A 44 9.70 12.61 -25.62
CA ALA A 44 10.74 12.31 -24.63
C ALA A 44 10.30 11.25 -23.61
N ASP A 45 8.98 11.02 -23.50
CA ASP A 45 8.40 9.99 -22.64
C ASP A 45 8.30 8.63 -23.35
N ALA A 46 8.60 8.48 -24.65
CA ALA A 46 8.45 7.19 -25.36
C ALA A 46 9.33 6.07 -24.77
N THR A 47 10.62 6.35 -24.54
CA THR A 47 11.54 5.37 -23.94
C THR A 47 11.15 5.06 -22.49
N ASN A 48 10.80 6.08 -21.70
CA ASN A 48 10.37 5.89 -20.31
C ASN A 48 9.06 5.10 -20.22
N ARG A 49 8.13 5.33 -21.15
CA ARG A 49 6.89 4.55 -21.29
C ARG A 49 7.21 3.09 -21.59
N ALA A 50 8.10 2.82 -22.55
CA ALA A 50 8.48 1.44 -22.88
C ALA A 50 9.16 0.72 -21.70
N ILE A 51 9.99 1.41 -20.91
CA ILE A 51 10.58 0.85 -19.68
C ILE A 51 9.50 0.51 -18.64
N GLN A 52 8.55 1.43 -18.42
CA GLN A 52 7.45 1.21 -17.47
C GLN A 52 6.53 0.08 -17.92
N GLU A 53 6.20 0.01 -19.21
CA GLU A 53 5.37 -1.04 -19.77
C GLU A 53 6.04 -2.41 -19.66
N ALA A 54 7.33 -2.50 -20.00
CA ALA A 54 8.13 -3.71 -19.82
C ALA A 54 8.11 -4.20 -18.37
N TYR A 55 8.31 -3.29 -17.41
CA TYR A 55 8.23 -3.61 -15.99
C TYR A 55 6.86 -4.16 -15.59
N LEU A 56 5.78 -3.51 -16.02
CA LEU A 56 4.42 -3.93 -15.70
C LEU A 56 4.05 -5.26 -16.37
N GLU A 57 4.52 -5.50 -17.60
CA GLU A 57 4.33 -6.76 -18.32
C GLU A 57 5.05 -7.93 -17.61
N ASP A 58 6.28 -7.71 -17.13
CA ASP A 58 7.03 -8.70 -16.37
C ASP A 58 6.41 -8.97 -14.98
N ARG A 59 5.80 -7.94 -14.38
CA ARG A 59 5.20 -8.01 -13.04
C ARG A 59 3.81 -8.64 -13.02
N TYR A 60 2.92 -8.17 -13.90
CA TYR A 60 1.51 -8.54 -13.95
C TYR A 60 1.15 -9.46 -15.11
N GLY A 61 1.88 -9.41 -16.21
CA GLY A 61 1.46 -10.01 -17.47
C GLY A 61 0.27 -9.27 -18.06
N LEU A 62 0.52 -8.07 -18.60
CA LEU A 62 -0.55 -7.20 -19.08
C LEU A 62 -1.45 -7.84 -20.16
N GLY A 63 -0.94 -8.82 -20.90
CA GLY A 63 -1.70 -9.58 -21.90
C GLY A 63 -2.59 -10.70 -21.33
N ASP A 64 -2.43 -11.06 -20.06
CA ASP A 64 -3.24 -12.11 -19.43
C ASP A 64 -4.59 -11.58 -18.91
N PRO A 65 -5.61 -12.44 -18.73
CA PRO A 65 -6.85 -12.05 -18.07
C PRO A 65 -6.60 -11.43 -16.68
N ALA A 66 -7.39 -10.43 -16.28
CA ALA A 66 -7.20 -9.68 -15.03
C ALA A 66 -7.07 -10.59 -13.78
N VAL A 67 -7.80 -11.70 -13.73
CA VAL A 67 -7.69 -12.69 -12.64
C VAL A 67 -6.29 -13.31 -12.57
N MET A 68 -5.67 -13.61 -13.71
CA MET A 68 -4.31 -14.14 -13.76
C MET A 68 -3.28 -13.08 -13.35
N GLN A 69 -3.51 -11.81 -13.73
CA GLN A 69 -2.70 -10.69 -13.26
C GLN A 69 -2.75 -10.57 -11.72
N TYR A 70 -3.93 -10.73 -11.12
CA TYR A 70 -4.09 -10.75 -9.67
C TYR A 70 -3.35 -11.91 -9.01
N VAL A 71 -3.45 -13.13 -9.57
CA VAL A 71 -2.74 -14.30 -9.04
C VAL A 71 -1.22 -14.09 -9.08
N ARG A 72 -0.71 -13.47 -10.15
CA ARG A 72 0.72 -13.12 -10.28
C ARG A 72 1.15 -12.08 -9.24
N TRP A 73 0.37 -11.03 -9.07
CA TRP A 73 0.59 -10.03 -8.02
C TRP A 73 0.55 -10.65 -6.62
N LEU A 74 -0.43 -11.51 -6.35
CA LEU A 74 -0.59 -12.21 -5.08
C LEU A 74 0.61 -13.13 -4.79
N ARG A 75 1.15 -13.82 -5.81
CA ARG A 75 2.38 -14.63 -5.67
C ARG A 75 3.59 -13.77 -5.29
N ARG A 76 3.71 -12.55 -5.81
CA ARG A 76 4.80 -11.62 -5.49
C ARG A 76 4.66 -11.03 -4.08
N ILE A 77 3.45 -10.79 -3.62
CA ILE A 77 3.22 -10.24 -2.28
C ILE A 77 3.16 -11.30 -1.18
N SER A 78 2.80 -12.54 -1.53
CA SER A 78 2.78 -13.65 -0.59
C SER A 78 4.16 -13.84 0.05
N PRO A 79 4.25 -13.94 1.39
CA PRO A 79 5.47 -14.33 2.08
C PRO A 79 5.95 -15.72 1.67
N ILE A 80 5.02 -16.59 1.26
CA ILE A 80 5.29 -17.95 0.79
C ILE A 80 5.63 -17.89 -0.70
N LYS A 81 6.85 -18.29 -1.03
CA LYS A 81 7.45 -18.22 -2.37
C LYS A 81 7.70 -19.62 -2.93
N PHE A 82 7.59 -19.74 -4.25
CA PHE A 82 7.78 -20.99 -4.97
C PHE A 82 8.82 -20.85 -6.07
N GLY A 83 9.70 -21.84 -6.17
CA GLY A 83 10.76 -21.93 -7.18
C GLY A 83 12.09 -21.33 -6.71
N THR A 84 12.83 -20.74 -7.66
CA THR A 84 14.11 -20.07 -7.40
C THR A 84 13.93 -18.94 -6.41
N ARG A 85 14.86 -18.84 -5.44
CA ARG A 85 14.82 -17.79 -4.42
C ARG A 85 15.17 -16.45 -5.06
N ASP A 86 14.38 -15.43 -4.75
CA ASP A 86 14.73 -14.04 -5.05
C ASP A 86 16.02 -13.67 -4.30
N GLN A 87 16.77 -12.69 -4.80
CA GLN A 87 17.91 -12.10 -4.12
C GLN A 87 17.54 -10.71 -3.58
N ILE A 88 18.35 -10.15 -2.68
CA ILE A 88 18.10 -8.84 -2.08
C ILE A 88 19.32 -7.92 -2.21
N SER A 89 19.11 -6.71 -2.71
CA SER A 89 20.17 -5.70 -2.79
C SER A 89 20.48 -5.13 -1.41
N GLY A 90 21.65 -4.47 -1.27
CA GLY A 90 22.00 -3.75 -0.04
C GLY A 90 21.02 -2.62 0.32
N ALA A 91 20.23 -2.14 -0.66
CA ALA A 91 19.19 -1.14 -0.47
C ALA A 91 17.81 -1.75 -0.15
N GLY A 92 17.70 -3.07 -0.03
CA GLY A 92 16.45 -3.78 0.26
C GLY A 92 15.54 -3.99 -0.96
N GLU A 93 16.06 -3.81 -2.17
CA GLU A 93 15.34 -4.13 -3.42
C GLU A 93 15.30 -5.65 -3.61
N ILE A 94 14.12 -6.19 -3.92
CA ILE A 94 13.95 -7.61 -4.23
C ILE A 94 14.27 -7.82 -5.71
N ILE A 95 15.26 -8.66 -5.97
CA ILE A 95 15.75 -9.01 -7.29
C ILE A 95 15.25 -10.42 -7.62
N SER A 96 14.31 -10.51 -8.56
CA SER A 96 13.78 -11.80 -9.03
C SER A 96 14.50 -12.26 -10.28
N ALA A 97 14.46 -13.58 -10.54
CA ALA A 97 14.94 -14.13 -11.81
C ALA A 97 14.19 -13.48 -13.00
N PRO A 98 14.89 -13.13 -14.09
CA PRO A 98 14.27 -12.48 -15.23
C PRO A 98 13.28 -13.43 -15.90
N ARG A 99 12.09 -12.92 -16.24
CA ARG A 99 11.02 -13.72 -16.84
C ARG A 99 11.34 -13.98 -18.31
N THR A 100 10.95 -15.16 -18.81
CA THR A 100 10.98 -15.45 -20.24
C THR A 100 10.13 -14.46 -21.01
N ILE A 101 10.69 -13.87 -22.05
CA ILE A 101 9.99 -12.96 -22.95
C ILE A 101 9.08 -13.80 -23.87
N GLU A 102 7.79 -13.45 -23.91
CA GLU A 102 6.84 -14.10 -24.79
C GLU A 102 7.11 -13.71 -26.27
N PRO A 103 6.95 -14.64 -27.22
CA PRO A 103 7.11 -14.35 -28.65
C PRO A 103 6.19 -13.19 -29.09
N PRO A 104 6.61 -12.38 -30.07
CA PRO A 104 5.77 -11.33 -30.58
C PRO A 104 4.51 -11.90 -31.27
N PRO A 105 3.38 -11.18 -31.23
CA PRO A 105 2.14 -11.65 -31.82
C PRO A 105 2.28 -11.77 -33.35
N LEU A 106 1.61 -12.76 -33.94
CA LEU A 106 1.58 -12.99 -35.39
C LEU A 106 2.96 -13.18 -36.04
N TRP A 107 3.98 -13.63 -35.31
CA TRP A 107 5.34 -13.80 -35.82
C TRP A 107 5.42 -14.64 -37.11
N GLU A 108 4.56 -15.65 -37.25
CA GLU A 108 4.40 -16.49 -38.44
C GLU A 108 4.06 -15.71 -39.73
N TRP A 109 3.63 -14.46 -39.61
CA TRP A 109 3.27 -13.63 -40.75
C TRP A 109 4.49 -13.03 -41.45
N TYR A 110 5.53 -12.73 -40.67
CA TYR A 110 6.72 -12.00 -41.10
C TYR A 110 8.04 -12.76 -40.86
N ALA A 111 7.99 -13.99 -40.32
CA ALA A 111 9.12 -14.92 -40.33
C ALA A 111 8.69 -16.37 -40.50
N ASP A 112 9.57 -17.16 -41.13
CA ASP A 112 9.41 -18.61 -41.31
C ASP A 112 9.79 -19.37 -40.02
N GLU A 113 10.76 -18.87 -39.26
CA GLU A 113 11.21 -19.42 -37.99
C GLU A 113 11.38 -18.30 -36.97
N LEU A 114 11.00 -18.57 -35.71
CA LEU A 114 11.20 -17.61 -34.62
C LEU A 114 12.69 -17.56 -34.25
N PRO A 115 13.34 -16.38 -34.23
CA PRO A 115 14.71 -16.27 -33.78
C PRO A 115 14.87 -16.81 -32.36
N ASP A 116 15.74 -17.79 -32.19
CA ASP A 116 16.14 -18.30 -30.87
C ASP A 116 17.62 -17.96 -30.68
N PRO A 117 17.94 -16.94 -29.89
CA PRO A 117 19.34 -16.60 -29.64
C PRO A 117 19.99 -17.74 -28.88
N ASP A 118 21.17 -18.17 -29.35
CA ASP A 118 22.01 -19.08 -28.61
C ASP A 118 22.21 -18.54 -27.19
N ALA A 119 22.14 -19.43 -26.19
CA ALA A 119 22.39 -19.05 -24.81
C ALA A 119 23.78 -18.40 -24.75
N VAL A 120 23.85 -17.15 -24.29
CA VAL A 120 25.13 -16.49 -24.02
C VAL A 120 25.87 -17.38 -23.01
N GLU A 121 26.97 -18.00 -23.43
CA GLU A 121 27.83 -18.80 -22.57
C GLU A 121 28.52 -17.89 -21.57
N PHE A 122 27.83 -17.58 -20.48
CA PHE A 122 28.46 -17.00 -19.30
C PHE A 122 29.20 -18.12 -18.57
N GLU A 123 30.53 -18.14 -18.66
CA GLU A 123 31.40 -19.16 -18.05
C GLU A 123 31.42 -19.14 -16.50
N GLY A 124 30.61 -18.29 -15.88
CA GLY A 124 30.59 -18.06 -14.44
C GLY A 124 31.60 -16.99 -14.01
N PHE A 125 31.49 -16.56 -12.74
CA PHE A 125 32.51 -15.69 -12.17
C PHE A 125 33.69 -16.53 -11.70
N ALA A 126 34.93 -16.11 -12.00
CA ALA A 126 36.11 -16.73 -11.41
C ALA A 126 36.09 -16.61 -9.88
N ASP A 127 36.68 -17.60 -9.20
CA ASP A 127 36.64 -17.72 -7.74
C ASP A 127 37.24 -16.51 -7.01
N ASP A 128 38.15 -15.77 -7.66
CA ASP A 128 38.85 -14.60 -7.13
C ASP A 128 38.12 -13.26 -7.37
N VAL A 129 37.01 -13.26 -8.12
CA VAL A 129 36.24 -12.05 -8.40
C VAL A 129 35.52 -11.57 -7.16
N ASP A 130 35.83 -10.33 -6.75
CA ASP A 130 35.21 -9.68 -5.61
C ASP A 130 33.68 -9.54 -5.74
N SER A 131 33.00 -9.60 -4.60
CA SER A 131 31.55 -9.51 -4.52
C SER A 131 30.98 -8.23 -5.12
N ASP A 132 31.68 -7.09 -5.03
CA ASP A 132 31.21 -5.84 -5.62
C ASP A 132 31.35 -5.85 -7.15
N ALA A 133 32.39 -6.47 -7.69
CA ALA A 133 32.52 -6.69 -9.14
C ALA A 133 31.41 -7.60 -9.69
N ARG A 134 31.02 -8.65 -8.95
CA ARG A 134 29.87 -9.51 -9.33
C ARG A 134 28.55 -8.73 -9.35
N ARG A 135 28.31 -7.88 -8.35
CA ARG A 135 27.13 -7.01 -8.28
C ARG A 135 27.11 -5.97 -9.39
N GLN A 136 28.26 -5.38 -9.72
CA GLN A 136 28.39 -4.44 -10.81
C GLN A 136 28.08 -5.10 -12.15
N ALA A 137 28.66 -6.29 -12.42
CA ALA A 137 28.38 -7.05 -13.63
C ALA A 137 26.88 -7.38 -13.78
N TYR A 138 26.21 -7.76 -12.68
CA TYR A 138 24.76 -7.94 -12.67
C TYR A 138 24.02 -6.65 -13.04
N ARG A 139 24.35 -5.50 -12.42
CA ARG A 139 23.69 -4.22 -12.72
C ARG A 139 23.91 -3.76 -14.16
N GLU A 140 25.10 -4.02 -14.72
CA GLU A 140 25.38 -3.74 -16.13
C GLU A 140 24.54 -4.62 -17.07
N ALA A 141 24.42 -5.91 -16.77
CA ALA A 141 23.55 -6.82 -17.52
C ALA A 141 22.07 -6.47 -17.37
N GLU A 142 21.62 -6.08 -16.17
CA GLU A 142 20.26 -5.61 -15.89
C GLU A 142 19.93 -4.36 -16.69
N ASN A 143 20.83 -3.37 -16.72
CA ASN A 143 20.66 -2.16 -17.52
C ASN A 143 20.59 -2.46 -19.03
N ARG A 144 21.41 -3.41 -19.51
CA ARG A 144 21.34 -3.89 -20.90
C ARG A 144 19.97 -4.55 -21.17
N TYR A 145 19.54 -5.47 -20.33
CA TYR A 145 18.26 -6.16 -20.45
C TYR A 145 17.09 -5.16 -20.46
N VAL A 146 17.01 -4.25 -19.50
CA VAL A 146 15.95 -3.23 -19.41
C VAL A 146 15.89 -2.40 -20.69
N ARG A 147 17.05 -1.98 -21.22
CA ARG A 147 17.10 -1.22 -22.47
C ARG A 147 16.62 -2.04 -23.67
N ARG A 148 17.12 -3.27 -23.87
CA ARG A 148 16.71 -4.13 -24.99
C ARG A 148 15.23 -4.50 -24.90
N ARG A 149 14.74 -4.73 -23.68
CA ARG A 149 13.32 -5.00 -23.41
C ARG A 149 12.45 -3.79 -23.77
N ALA A 150 12.88 -2.57 -23.43
CA ALA A 150 12.18 -1.36 -23.83
C ALA A 150 12.20 -1.16 -25.35
N GLU A 151 13.31 -1.44 -26.04
CA GLU A 151 13.40 -1.42 -27.51
C GLU A 151 12.41 -2.41 -28.15
N PHE A 152 12.29 -3.63 -27.60
CA PHE A 152 11.30 -4.62 -28.04
C PHE A 152 9.85 -4.16 -27.84
N VAL A 153 9.52 -3.59 -26.68
CA VAL A 153 8.18 -3.06 -26.43
C VAL A 153 7.86 -1.89 -27.38
N ALA A 154 8.82 -0.99 -27.61
CA ALA A 154 8.65 0.10 -28.57
C ALA A 154 8.41 -0.41 -30.00
N ALA A 155 9.16 -1.43 -30.44
CA ALA A 155 8.93 -2.07 -31.74
C ALA A 155 7.53 -2.70 -31.84
N ARG A 156 7.05 -3.35 -30.77
CA ARG A 156 5.69 -3.92 -30.73
C ARG A 156 4.59 -2.86 -30.87
N ILE A 157 4.80 -1.67 -30.32
CA ILE A 157 3.87 -0.54 -30.50
C ILE A 157 3.83 -0.13 -31.98
N GLY A 158 4.99 -0.02 -32.64
CA GLY A 158 5.08 0.26 -34.07
C GLY A 158 4.36 -0.79 -34.93
N LEU A 159 4.57 -2.09 -34.63
CA LEU A 159 3.87 -3.19 -35.30
C LEU A 159 2.35 -3.12 -35.08
N ARG A 160 1.90 -2.81 -33.86
CA ARG A 160 0.46 -2.66 -33.56
C ARG A 160 -0.16 -1.55 -34.41
N ASP A 161 0.52 -0.41 -34.54
CA ASP A 161 0.01 0.73 -35.32
C ASP A 161 -0.05 0.39 -36.82
N ALA A 162 0.95 -0.33 -37.35
CA ALA A 162 0.94 -0.84 -38.72
C ALA A 162 -0.19 -1.86 -38.95
N LEU A 163 -0.42 -2.79 -37.99
CA LEU A 163 -1.51 -3.76 -38.07
C LEU A 163 -2.89 -3.10 -37.97
N ALA A 164 -3.03 -2.01 -37.22
CA ALA A 164 -4.27 -1.24 -37.14
C ALA A 164 -4.59 -0.54 -38.47
N GLU A 165 -3.57 -0.06 -39.17
CA GLU A 165 -3.69 0.53 -40.51
C GLU A 165 -4.06 -0.55 -41.55
N TYR A 166 -3.36 -1.68 -41.54
CA TYR A 166 -3.69 -2.85 -42.36
C TYR A 166 -5.13 -3.34 -42.12
N ALA A 167 -5.56 -3.46 -40.86
CA ALA A 167 -6.92 -3.86 -40.50
C ALA A 167 -7.99 -2.89 -41.06
N ARG A 168 -7.70 -1.58 -41.04
CA ARG A 168 -8.55 -0.55 -41.65
C ARG A 168 -8.63 -0.69 -43.17
N GLU A 169 -7.51 -0.96 -43.83
CA GLU A 169 -7.45 -1.15 -45.29
C GLU A 169 -8.26 -2.36 -45.77
N ILE A 170 -8.19 -3.49 -45.05
CA ILE A 170 -8.98 -4.69 -45.36
C ILE A 170 -10.45 -4.61 -44.91
N GLY A 171 -10.91 -3.43 -44.46
CA GLY A 171 -12.28 -3.17 -44.04
C GLY A 171 -12.69 -3.86 -42.74
N ARG A 172 -11.72 -4.14 -41.86
CA ARG A 172 -11.90 -4.82 -40.56
C ARG A 172 -11.64 -3.88 -39.38
N GLU A 173 -12.41 -2.80 -39.30
CA GLU A 173 -12.35 -1.90 -38.13
C GLU A 173 -12.86 -2.57 -36.85
N ASP A 174 -13.61 -3.66 -36.95
CA ASP A 174 -14.16 -4.43 -35.83
C ASP A 174 -13.09 -5.09 -34.95
N VAL A 175 -11.88 -5.32 -35.48
CA VAL A 175 -10.75 -5.89 -34.72
C VAL A 175 -9.89 -4.82 -34.04
N VAL A 176 -10.15 -3.55 -34.30
CA VAL A 176 -9.48 -2.41 -33.68
C VAL A 176 -10.41 -1.82 -32.63
N ALA A 177 -10.04 -1.93 -31.36
CA ALA A 177 -10.81 -1.34 -30.28
C ALA A 177 -10.76 0.20 -30.35
N GLY A 178 -11.72 0.86 -29.69
CA GLY A 178 -11.84 2.33 -29.70
C GLY A 178 -10.65 3.09 -29.08
N ASP A 179 -9.73 2.40 -28.40
CA ASP A 179 -8.47 2.92 -27.87
C ASP A 179 -7.27 2.67 -28.80
N GLY A 180 -7.50 2.11 -30.00
CA GLY A 180 -6.48 1.80 -31.00
C GLY A 180 -5.78 0.44 -30.81
N THR A 181 -6.18 -0.36 -29.82
CA THR A 181 -5.62 -1.70 -29.62
C THR A 181 -6.16 -2.71 -30.65
N VAL A 182 -5.29 -3.56 -31.19
CA VAL A 182 -5.62 -4.57 -32.20
C VAL A 182 -5.80 -5.92 -31.53
N ASP A 183 -6.94 -6.59 -31.76
CA ASP A 183 -7.12 -7.98 -31.37
C ASP A 183 -6.37 -8.91 -32.33
N PHE A 184 -5.16 -9.32 -31.93
CA PHE A 184 -4.30 -10.20 -32.71
C PHE A 184 -4.95 -11.56 -33.01
N ASN A 185 -5.75 -12.11 -32.08
CA ASN A 185 -6.40 -13.41 -32.28
C ASN A 185 -7.53 -13.32 -33.31
N ALA A 186 -8.28 -12.22 -33.31
CA ALA A 186 -9.29 -11.95 -34.32
C ALA A 186 -8.63 -11.75 -35.70
N LEU A 187 -7.54 -10.97 -35.74
CA LEU A 187 -6.81 -10.68 -36.98
C LEU A 187 -6.16 -11.94 -37.58
N GLN A 188 -5.61 -12.84 -36.75
CA GLN A 188 -4.99 -14.10 -37.21
C GLN A 188 -5.97 -14.96 -38.02
N ARG A 189 -7.26 -14.97 -37.67
CA ARG A 189 -8.28 -15.80 -38.32
C ARG A 189 -8.57 -15.39 -39.77
N PHE A 190 -8.25 -14.16 -40.14
CA PHE A 190 -8.49 -13.65 -41.50
C PHE A 190 -7.32 -13.92 -42.45
N GLY A 191 -6.17 -14.31 -41.91
CA GLY A 191 -4.96 -14.57 -42.68
C GLY A 191 -4.28 -13.29 -43.18
N LYS A 192 -3.09 -13.45 -43.76
CA LYS A 192 -2.34 -12.38 -44.39
C LYS A 192 -2.75 -12.19 -45.84
N ASP A 193 -2.91 -10.94 -46.25
CA ASP A 193 -3.10 -10.53 -47.64
C ASP A 193 -1.92 -9.62 -48.06
N PRO A 194 -0.90 -10.18 -48.73
CA PRO A 194 0.26 -9.42 -49.16
C PRO A 194 -0.01 -8.38 -50.25
N SER A 195 -1.23 -8.30 -50.78
CA SER A 195 -1.56 -7.40 -51.90
C SER A 195 -1.94 -5.97 -51.49
N THR A 196 -2.10 -5.70 -50.19
CA THR A 196 -2.45 -4.38 -49.65
C THR A 196 -1.25 -3.44 -49.59
N GLU A 197 -1.47 -2.13 -49.72
CA GLU A 197 -0.42 -1.12 -49.64
C GLU A 197 0.23 -1.07 -48.24
N SER A 198 -0.55 -1.36 -47.19
CA SER A 198 -0.05 -1.41 -45.81
C SER A 198 0.79 -2.66 -45.48
N TRP A 199 0.82 -3.68 -46.35
CA TRP A 199 1.49 -4.95 -46.04
C TRP A 199 3.02 -4.80 -45.90
N ASP A 200 3.64 -4.03 -46.79
CA ASP A 200 5.09 -3.78 -46.76
C ASP A 200 5.51 -3.13 -45.43
N LYS A 201 4.65 -2.27 -44.87
CA LYS A 201 4.86 -1.63 -43.57
C LYS A 201 4.72 -2.63 -42.43
N VAL A 202 3.72 -3.51 -42.47
CA VAL A 202 3.56 -4.59 -41.47
C VAL A 202 4.76 -5.53 -41.48
N GLN A 203 5.26 -5.89 -42.66
CA GLN A 203 6.44 -6.74 -42.79
C GLN A 203 7.69 -6.04 -42.25
N ALA A 204 7.93 -4.78 -42.62
CA ALA A 204 9.09 -4.01 -42.14
C ALA A 204 9.07 -3.79 -40.61
N GLU A 205 7.91 -3.51 -40.02
CA GLU A 205 7.77 -3.41 -38.56
C GLU A 205 7.86 -4.79 -37.88
N GLY A 206 7.37 -5.85 -38.52
CA GLY A 206 7.51 -7.22 -38.04
C GLY A 206 8.97 -7.66 -37.95
N GLU A 207 9.77 -7.40 -38.97
CA GLU A 207 11.22 -7.68 -38.99
C GLU A 207 11.95 -6.94 -37.85
N LYS A 208 11.63 -5.65 -37.62
CA LYS A 208 12.19 -4.88 -36.49
C LYS A 208 11.82 -5.49 -35.13
N VAL A 209 10.58 -5.96 -34.99
CA VAL A 209 10.11 -6.61 -33.75
C VAL A 209 10.87 -7.91 -33.50
N LEU A 210 11.18 -8.69 -34.54
CA LEU A 210 11.97 -9.92 -34.42
C LEU A 210 13.41 -9.64 -34.01
N GLU A 211 14.06 -8.67 -34.64
CA GLU A 211 15.42 -8.25 -34.27
C GLU A 211 15.48 -7.78 -32.80
N ALA A 212 14.50 -6.96 -32.40
CA ALA A 212 14.41 -6.49 -31.02
C ALA A 212 14.07 -7.62 -30.03
N PHE A 213 13.24 -8.59 -30.43
CA PHE A 213 12.93 -9.79 -29.64
C PHE A 213 14.17 -10.63 -29.39
N GLU A 214 14.94 -10.92 -30.43
CA GLU A 214 16.17 -11.70 -30.34
C GLU A 214 17.17 -11.03 -29.40
N ALA A 215 17.40 -9.73 -29.55
CA ALA A 215 18.27 -8.95 -28.69
C ALA A 215 17.80 -8.92 -27.21
N ALA A 216 16.49 -8.76 -26.99
CA ALA A 216 15.92 -8.78 -25.65
C ALA A 216 16.02 -10.17 -25.01
N ARG A 217 15.81 -11.24 -25.77
CA ARG A 217 15.90 -12.63 -25.29
C ARG A 217 17.36 -13.03 -25.02
N SER A 218 18.31 -12.62 -25.86
CA SER A 218 19.74 -12.84 -25.63
C SER A 218 20.20 -12.17 -24.31
N SER A 219 19.86 -10.90 -24.11
CA SER A 219 20.19 -10.18 -22.85
C SER A 219 19.44 -10.73 -21.63
N GLN A 220 18.24 -11.28 -21.80
CA GLN A 220 17.49 -11.96 -20.74
C GLN A 220 18.18 -13.26 -20.29
N LEU A 221 18.68 -14.06 -21.24
CA LEU A 221 19.44 -15.28 -20.97
C LEU A 221 20.76 -14.97 -20.26
N GLU A 222 21.49 -13.95 -20.73
CA GLU A 222 22.72 -13.45 -20.08
C GLU A 222 22.45 -13.04 -18.62
N LEU A 223 21.42 -12.21 -18.39
CA LEU A 223 21.03 -11.78 -17.05
C LEU A 223 20.63 -12.97 -16.16
N GLY A 224 19.92 -13.95 -16.73
CA GLY A 224 19.52 -15.17 -16.04
C GLY A 224 20.72 -16.03 -15.61
N ALA A 225 21.74 -16.15 -16.46
CA ALA A 225 22.97 -16.86 -16.15
C ALA A 225 23.76 -16.16 -15.03
N ILE A 226 23.90 -14.84 -15.09
CA ILE A 226 24.55 -14.06 -14.02
C ILE A 226 23.74 -14.13 -12.72
N PHE A 227 22.40 -14.09 -12.79
CA PHE A 227 21.54 -14.25 -11.62
C PHE A 227 21.76 -15.61 -10.94
N ALA A 228 21.97 -16.69 -11.71
CA ALA A 228 22.19 -18.03 -11.18
C ALA A 228 23.46 -18.14 -10.31
N GLU A 229 24.48 -17.32 -10.57
CA GLU A 229 25.71 -17.21 -9.75
C GLU A 229 25.52 -16.45 -8.42
N ARG A 230 24.30 -15.98 -8.12
CA ARG A 230 23.94 -15.32 -6.85
C ARG A 230 24.85 -14.13 -6.49
N PRO A 231 24.94 -13.10 -7.35
CA PRO A 231 25.72 -11.89 -7.07
C PRO A 231 25.23 -11.13 -5.82
N PHE A 232 23.96 -11.33 -5.44
CA PHE A 232 23.37 -10.78 -4.22
C PHE A 232 22.96 -11.91 -3.25
N PRO A 233 22.90 -11.62 -1.94
CA PRO A 233 22.37 -12.56 -0.96
C PRO A 233 20.94 -13.02 -1.29
N GLU A 234 20.66 -14.30 -1.14
CA GLU A 234 19.29 -14.82 -1.33
C GLU A 234 18.35 -14.24 -0.27
N ALA A 235 17.19 -13.76 -0.71
CA ALA A 235 16.15 -13.23 0.15
C ALA A 235 15.52 -14.33 1.01
N GLY A 236 15.19 -13.99 2.25
CA GLY A 236 14.41 -14.83 3.15
C GLY A 236 15.09 -16.14 3.58
N TYR A 237 14.29 -17.18 3.80
CA TYR A 237 14.73 -18.50 4.25
C TYR A 237 14.11 -19.61 3.40
N GLY A 238 14.94 -20.55 2.93
CA GLY A 238 14.47 -21.74 2.21
C GLY A 238 13.92 -22.78 3.18
N ILE A 239 12.65 -23.18 3.04
CA ILE A 239 12.07 -24.29 3.80
C ILE A 239 12.40 -25.61 3.09
N ILE A 240 12.11 -25.67 1.79
CA ILE A 240 12.43 -26.80 0.92
C ILE A 240 13.32 -26.24 -0.20
N PRO A 241 14.61 -26.61 -0.26
CA PRO A 241 15.53 -26.09 -1.28
C PRO A 241 14.95 -26.22 -2.70
N GLY A 242 14.89 -25.10 -3.43
CA GLY A 242 14.41 -25.04 -4.82
C GLY A 242 12.90 -25.13 -5.02
N VAL A 243 12.10 -25.38 -3.98
CA VAL A 243 10.64 -25.57 -4.11
C VAL A 243 9.87 -24.54 -3.30
N LEU A 244 10.24 -24.35 -2.04
CA LEU A 244 9.48 -23.54 -1.09
C LEU A 244 10.41 -22.67 -0.24
N SER A 245 10.18 -21.37 -0.26
CA SER A 245 10.89 -20.40 0.58
C SER A 245 9.92 -19.41 1.21
N VAL A 246 10.38 -18.76 2.28
CA VAL A 246 9.66 -17.66 2.94
C VAL A 246 10.51 -16.41 2.83
N ALA A 247 9.98 -15.37 2.20
CA ALA A 247 10.67 -14.10 2.00
C ALA A 247 9.72 -12.92 2.26
N ALA A 248 10.29 -11.72 2.33
CA ALA A 248 9.49 -10.50 2.44
C ALA A 248 8.59 -10.30 1.20
N PRO A 249 7.42 -9.67 1.34
CA PRO A 249 6.58 -9.28 0.21
C PRO A 249 7.33 -8.38 -0.78
N ASP A 250 7.20 -8.67 -2.07
CA ASP A 250 7.65 -7.78 -3.14
C ASP A 250 6.55 -6.75 -3.45
N LEU A 251 6.70 -5.56 -2.88
CA LEU A 251 5.77 -4.44 -3.03
C LEU A 251 6.03 -3.59 -4.29
N GLY A 252 7.08 -3.91 -5.05
CA GLY A 252 7.38 -3.24 -6.32
C GLY A 252 8.10 -1.89 -6.17
N MET A 253 8.16 -1.19 -7.29
CA MET A 253 8.88 0.07 -7.47
C MET A 253 7.91 1.20 -7.80
N SER A 254 8.05 2.32 -7.09
CA SER A 254 7.36 3.56 -7.42
C SER A 254 8.16 4.28 -8.51
N PHE A 255 7.63 4.32 -9.73
CA PHE A 255 8.24 5.09 -10.82
C PHE A 255 8.13 6.59 -10.60
N SER A 256 7.06 7.04 -9.94
CA SER A 256 6.85 8.46 -9.65
C SER A 256 7.92 9.02 -8.69
N ARG A 257 8.51 8.16 -7.85
CA ARG A 257 9.55 8.53 -6.88
C ARG A 257 10.90 7.87 -7.12
N SER A 258 11.01 7.03 -8.15
CA SER A 258 12.20 6.22 -8.46
C SER A 258 12.75 5.46 -7.24
N ARG A 259 11.86 4.95 -6.38
CA ARG A 259 12.22 4.27 -5.12
C ARG A 259 11.38 3.02 -4.89
N PRO A 260 11.90 2.01 -4.18
CA PRO A 260 11.12 0.84 -3.80
C PRO A 260 9.98 1.24 -2.85
N VAL A 261 8.80 0.65 -3.08
CA VAL A 261 7.58 0.96 -2.32
C VAL A 261 7.75 0.59 -0.84
N SER A 262 8.51 -0.46 -0.55
CA SER A 262 8.88 -0.85 0.82
C SER A 262 9.61 0.26 1.57
N ALA A 263 10.51 1.00 0.93
CA ALA A 263 11.22 2.12 1.54
C ALA A 263 10.29 3.32 1.78
N LEU A 264 9.39 3.62 0.83
CA LEU A 264 8.40 4.68 1.02
C LEU A 264 7.48 4.40 2.22
N ILE A 265 7.06 3.16 2.38
CA ILE A 265 6.26 2.72 3.53
C ILE A 265 7.11 2.75 4.81
N ALA A 266 8.37 2.33 4.77
CA ALA A 266 9.27 2.36 5.94
C ALA A 266 9.50 3.79 6.45
N ASP A 267 9.51 4.79 5.56
CA ASP A 267 9.60 6.21 5.92
C ASP A 267 8.27 6.72 6.53
N ALA A 268 7.13 6.32 5.95
CA ALA A 268 5.80 6.86 6.29
C ALA A 268 5.13 6.20 7.50
N LEU A 269 5.26 4.87 7.65
CA LEU A 269 4.58 4.06 8.65
C LEU A 269 4.93 4.47 10.09
N PRO A 270 6.21 4.70 10.47
CA PRO A 270 6.55 5.13 11.82
C PRO A 270 5.94 6.47 12.21
N VAL A 271 5.80 7.39 11.25
CA VAL A 271 5.21 8.72 11.48
C VAL A 271 3.72 8.59 11.81
N THR A 272 2.97 7.86 11.00
CA THR A 272 1.54 7.58 11.27
C THR A 272 1.38 6.81 12.58
N LEU A 273 2.23 5.82 12.85
CA LEU A 273 2.20 5.08 14.12
C LEU A 273 2.44 6.01 15.30
N MET A 274 3.46 6.86 15.25
CA MET A 274 3.78 7.81 16.32
C MET A 274 2.59 8.70 16.68
N ILE A 275 1.97 9.33 15.69
CA ILE A 275 0.83 10.23 15.91
C ILE A 275 -0.34 9.48 16.56
N ASN A 276 -0.65 8.29 16.07
CA ASN A 276 -1.77 7.50 16.56
C ASN A 276 -1.49 6.85 17.91
N LEU A 277 -0.26 6.38 18.18
CA LEU A 277 0.12 5.84 19.49
C LEU A 277 0.06 6.92 20.59
N ILE A 278 0.21 8.20 20.25
CA ILE A 278 0.02 9.30 21.20
C ILE A 278 -1.46 9.67 21.32
N ALA A 279 -2.18 9.82 20.20
CA ALA A 279 -3.58 10.25 20.20
C ALA A 279 -4.52 9.22 20.85
N PHE A 280 -4.32 7.92 20.58
CA PHE A 280 -5.24 6.87 20.98
C PHE A 280 -5.37 6.71 22.50
N PRO A 281 -4.28 6.63 23.29
CA PRO A 281 -4.38 6.61 24.75
C PRO A 281 -5.06 7.85 25.31
N ILE A 282 -4.75 9.04 24.76
CA ILE A 282 -5.36 10.29 25.21
C ILE A 282 -6.87 10.22 25.01
N ILE A 283 -7.33 9.84 23.81
CA ILE A 283 -8.76 9.70 23.48
C ILE A 283 -9.49 8.84 24.52
N TYR A 284 -8.99 7.63 24.79
CA TYR A 284 -9.66 6.70 25.72
C TYR A 284 -9.57 7.17 27.17
N MET A 285 -8.43 7.74 27.56
CA MET A 285 -8.19 8.24 28.92
C MET A 285 -9.12 9.42 29.26
N ILE A 286 -9.49 10.26 28.30
CA ILE A 286 -10.41 11.37 28.54
C ILE A 286 -11.88 10.98 28.27
N ALA A 287 -12.14 10.18 27.25
CA ALA A 287 -13.50 9.87 26.81
C ALA A 287 -14.24 8.90 27.72
N ILE A 288 -13.54 7.88 28.23
CA ILE A 288 -14.16 6.89 29.10
C ILE A 288 -14.59 7.52 30.43
N PRO A 289 -13.71 8.27 31.15
CA PRO A 289 -14.11 8.93 32.38
C PRO A 289 -15.18 9.99 32.18
N SER A 290 -15.11 10.80 31.11
CA SER A 290 -16.12 11.84 30.86
C SER A 290 -17.51 11.21 30.63
N GLY A 291 -17.60 10.15 29.82
CA GLY A 291 -18.84 9.44 29.56
C GLY A 291 -19.38 8.73 30.80
N MET A 292 -18.50 8.10 31.58
CA MET A 292 -18.85 7.47 32.85
C MET A 292 -19.37 8.48 33.88
N ILE A 293 -18.71 9.61 34.04
CA ILE A 293 -19.13 10.68 34.97
C ILE A 293 -20.49 11.24 34.56
N ALA A 294 -20.70 11.50 33.27
CA ALA A 294 -21.98 11.98 32.74
C ALA A 294 -23.12 10.97 32.98
N ALA A 295 -22.85 9.66 32.84
CA ALA A 295 -23.83 8.60 33.12
C ALA A 295 -24.16 8.48 34.61
N LEU A 296 -23.15 8.55 35.48
CA LEU A 296 -23.33 8.44 36.93
C LEU A 296 -24.03 9.66 37.53
N ARG A 297 -23.82 10.85 36.95
CA ARG A 297 -24.47 12.10 37.35
C ARG A 297 -25.60 12.50 36.40
N ARG A 298 -26.34 11.52 35.89
CA ARG A 298 -27.44 11.74 34.93
C ARG A 298 -28.39 12.84 35.40
N ARG A 299 -28.80 13.73 34.48
CA ARG A 299 -29.68 14.91 34.74
C ARG A 299 -29.10 15.97 35.67
N SER A 300 -27.83 15.87 36.07
CA SER A 300 -27.15 16.96 36.77
C SER A 300 -26.63 18.02 35.80
N PHE A 301 -26.24 19.17 36.35
CA PHE A 301 -25.53 20.21 35.58
C PHE A 301 -24.28 19.68 34.87
N ILE A 302 -23.54 18.73 35.47
CA ILE A 302 -22.31 18.17 34.88
C ILE A 302 -22.65 17.31 33.66
N ASP A 303 -23.73 16.52 33.72
CA ASP A 303 -24.21 15.74 32.58
C ASP A 303 -24.61 16.66 31.42
N VAL A 304 -25.32 17.75 31.72
CA VAL A 304 -25.70 18.76 30.72
C VAL A 304 -24.46 19.45 30.14
N ALA A 305 -23.51 19.89 30.96
CA ALA A 305 -22.29 20.58 30.52
C ALA A 305 -21.42 19.69 29.62
N ILE A 306 -21.16 18.45 30.03
CA ILE A 306 -20.45 17.46 29.21
C ILE A 306 -21.23 17.24 27.91
N GLY A 307 -22.54 17.03 27.98
CA GLY A 307 -23.40 16.84 26.81
C GLY A 307 -23.31 18.00 25.79
N VAL A 308 -23.39 19.25 26.26
CA VAL A 308 -23.27 20.44 25.41
C VAL A 308 -21.90 20.52 24.75
N VAL A 309 -20.82 20.30 25.50
CA VAL A 309 -19.46 20.28 24.94
C VAL A 309 -19.31 19.20 23.88
N LEU A 310 -19.75 17.97 24.16
CA LEU A 310 -19.66 16.86 23.20
C LEU A 310 -20.47 17.12 21.94
N VAL A 311 -21.67 17.71 22.05
CA VAL A 311 -22.49 18.09 20.89
C VAL A 311 -21.83 19.21 20.09
N GLY A 312 -21.29 20.23 20.77
CA GLY A 312 -20.56 21.32 20.12
C GLY A 312 -19.32 20.84 19.36
N LEU A 313 -18.52 19.96 19.98
CA LEU A 313 -17.36 19.35 19.32
C LEU A 313 -17.76 18.46 18.14
N TRP A 314 -18.84 17.69 18.27
CA TRP A 314 -19.32 16.81 17.20
C TRP A 314 -19.90 17.59 16.00
N ALA A 315 -20.39 18.81 16.21
CA ALA A 315 -20.91 19.67 15.16
C ALA A 315 -19.80 20.24 14.25
N ILE A 316 -18.54 20.21 14.69
CA ILE A 316 -17.38 20.73 13.96
C ILE A 316 -16.76 19.59 13.13
N PRO A 317 -16.76 19.67 11.78
CA PRO A 317 -16.09 18.69 10.95
C PRO A 317 -14.57 18.69 11.19
N ILE A 318 -13.96 17.50 11.23
CA ILE A 318 -12.52 17.36 11.49
C ILE A 318 -11.64 18.10 10.47
N VAL A 319 -12.04 18.07 9.20
CA VAL A 319 -11.37 18.82 8.12
C VAL A 319 -11.39 20.32 8.42
N TRP A 320 -12.55 20.83 8.83
CA TRP A 320 -12.74 22.26 9.07
C TRP A 320 -11.95 22.73 10.29
N ALA A 321 -11.96 21.96 11.39
CA ALA A 321 -11.14 22.26 12.55
C ALA A 321 -9.65 22.29 12.21
N GLY A 322 -9.16 21.32 11.42
CA GLY A 322 -7.76 21.30 10.99
C GLY A 322 -7.39 22.52 10.17
N VAL A 323 -8.21 22.87 9.18
CA VAL A 323 -7.99 24.06 8.33
C VAL A 323 -8.02 25.35 9.15
N LEU A 324 -8.95 25.49 10.09
CA LEU A 324 -8.99 26.66 10.99
C LEU A 324 -7.81 26.69 11.96
N ALA A 325 -7.38 25.53 12.47
CA ALA A 325 -6.20 25.44 13.34
C ALA A 325 -4.94 25.89 12.59
N VAL A 326 -4.75 25.45 11.35
CA VAL A 326 -3.64 25.92 10.51
C VAL A 326 -3.79 27.42 10.20
N GLY A 327 -4.97 27.84 9.74
CA GLY A 327 -5.20 29.20 9.24
C GLY A 327 -5.16 30.29 10.31
N PHE A 328 -5.60 30.02 11.54
CA PHE A 328 -5.68 31.02 12.62
C PHE A 328 -4.73 30.77 13.77
N VAL A 329 -4.50 29.52 14.16
CA VAL A 329 -3.72 29.18 15.35
C VAL A 329 -2.25 29.00 15.00
N ALA A 330 -1.94 28.36 13.87
CA ALA A 330 -0.58 28.11 13.43
C ALA A 330 0.00 29.24 12.57
N ASN A 331 -0.83 29.91 11.76
CA ASN A 331 -0.38 30.98 10.89
C ASN A 331 0.18 32.17 11.70
N GLU A 332 1.36 32.64 11.32
CA GLU A 332 2.07 33.77 11.94
C GLU A 332 1.34 35.11 11.76
N GLU A 333 0.51 35.24 10.71
CA GLU A 333 -0.31 36.44 10.50
C GLU A 333 -1.40 36.64 11.58
N PHE A 334 -1.74 35.56 12.31
CA PHE A 334 -2.76 35.58 13.36
C PHE A 334 -2.14 35.28 14.74
N LEU A 335 -2.30 34.06 15.27
CA LEU A 335 -1.80 33.71 16.60
C LEU A 335 -0.35 33.22 16.58
N GLY A 336 0.08 32.53 15.51
CA GLY A 336 1.45 32.00 15.37
C GLY A 336 1.91 31.11 16.51
N TRP A 337 0.99 30.44 17.23
CA TRP A 337 1.33 29.66 18.41
C TRP A 337 1.94 28.31 18.08
N PHE A 338 1.57 27.72 16.95
CA PHE A 338 2.01 26.39 16.56
C PHE A 338 2.56 26.41 15.14
N PRO A 339 3.35 25.41 14.74
CA PRO A 339 3.89 25.34 13.40
C PRO A 339 2.79 24.90 12.42
N VAL A 340 2.91 25.40 11.19
CA VAL A 340 1.91 25.17 10.13
C VAL A 340 2.01 23.78 9.50
N SER A 341 3.19 23.15 9.51
CA SER A 341 3.44 21.92 8.77
C SER A 341 4.57 21.06 9.32
N GLY A 342 4.50 19.75 9.08
CA GLY A 342 5.60 18.81 9.29
C GLY A 342 5.64 18.19 10.69
N ILE A 343 6.74 17.49 10.98
CA ILE A 343 6.95 16.74 12.25
C ILE A 343 8.11 17.28 13.10
N GLY A 344 8.78 18.32 12.60
CA GLY A 344 9.90 18.96 13.25
C GLY A 344 10.44 20.08 12.36
N HIS A 345 11.26 20.93 12.96
CA HIS A 345 11.96 21.99 12.25
C HIS A 345 12.97 21.42 11.24
N ARG A 346 13.28 22.17 10.18
CA ARG A 346 14.23 21.73 9.14
C ARG A 346 15.65 21.52 9.69
N ASP A 347 16.00 22.25 10.75
CA ASP A 347 17.31 22.15 11.42
C ASP A 347 17.33 21.15 12.59
N ALA A 348 16.25 20.38 12.79
CA ALA A 348 16.12 19.47 13.93
C ALA A 348 17.18 18.36 13.96
N GLU A 349 17.82 18.06 12.82
CA GLU A 349 18.93 17.10 12.74
C GLU A 349 20.17 17.55 13.55
N THR A 350 20.30 18.86 13.81
CA THR A 350 21.41 19.42 14.60
C THR A 350 21.12 19.49 16.10
N PHE A 351 19.88 19.22 16.51
CA PHE A 351 19.47 19.35 17.91
C PHE A 351 19.78 18.10 18.71
N THR A 352 20.06 18.28 20.01
CA THR A 352 20.06 17.15 20.95
C THR A 352 18.65 16.59 21.12
N PHE A 353 18.54 15.31 21.46
CA PHE A 353 17.24 14.67 21.66
C PHE A 353 16.41 15.35 22.76
N LEU A 354 17.04 15.62 23.91
CA LEU A 354 16.42 16.34 25.04
C LEU A 354 16.67 17.85 24.94
N PRO A 355 15.79 18.67 25.57
CA PRO A 355 16.03 20.10 25.69
C PRO A 355 17.36 20.36 26.40
N THR A 356 18.20 21.20 25.80
CA THR A 356 19.51 21.53 26.34
C THR A 356 19.80 23.02 26.18
N PHE A 357 20.81 23.49 26.89
CA PHE A 357 21.37 24.83 26.68
C PHE A 357 22.67 24.68 25.89
N VAL A 358 22.68 25.20 24.66
CA VAL A 358 23.90 25.32 23.84
C VAL A 358 24.21 26.80 23.72
N ASP A 359 25.44 27.20 24.04
CA ASP A 359 25.91 28.59 23.95
C ASP A 359 25.03 29.63 24.66
N GLY A 360 24.40 29.24 25.78
CA GLY A 360 23.53 30.12 26.57
C GLY A 360 22.12 30.32 26.02
N ALA A 361 21.80 29.74 24.86
CA ALA A 361 20.45 29.73 24.29
C ALA A 361 19.72 28.42 24.62
N PHE A 362 18.44 28.51 25.01
CA PHE A 362 17.61 27.34 25.24
C PHE A 362 17.23 26.70 23.89
N GLN A 363 17.73 25.50 23.64
CA GLN A 363 17.31 24.68 22.53
C GLN A 363 16.26 23.68 23.01
N ARG A 364 15.10 23.68 22.35
CA ARG A 364 13.95 22.84 22.71
C ARG A 364 14.27 21.35 22.60
N GLY A 365 15.27 20.98 21.78
CA GLY A 365 15.59 19.59 21.46
C GLY A 365 14.54 18.97 20.53
N VAL A 366 14.90 17.84 19.92
CA VAL A 366 14.04 17.16 18.93
C VAL A 366 12.70 16.73 19.55
N LEU A 367 12.71 16.20 20.78
CA LEU A 367 11.50 15.69 21.42
C LEU A 367 10.42 16.76 21.60
N LEU A 368 10.79 17.91 22.18
CA LEU A 368 9.83 18.98 22.46
C LEU A 368 9.39 19.68 21.17
N ASP A 369 10.30 19.81 20.20
CA ASP A 369 9.97 20.35 18.89
C ASP A 369 8.96 19.46 18.14
N THR A 370 9.17 18.15 18.12
CA THR A 370 8.22 17.20 17.54
C THR A 370 6.87 17.25 18.27
N LEU A 371 6.84 17.26 19.61
CA LEU A 371 5.58 17.38 20.36
C LEU A 371 4.83 18.68 20.04
N TRP A 372 5.56 19.78 19.85
CA TRP A 372 4.99 21.06 19.44
C TRP A 372 4.34 20.99 18.05
N HIS A 373 5.02 20.36 17.08
CA HIS A 373 4.46 20.12 15.74
C HIS A 373 3.26 19.18 15.73
N LEU A 374 3.27 18.18 16.61
CA LEU A 374 2.19 17.20 16.69
C LEU A 374 0.99 17.66 17.53
N THR A 375 1.10 18.76 18.28
CA THR A 375 0.04 19.19 19.20
C THR A 375 -1.29 19.46 18.48
N LEU A 376 -1.29 20.28 17.41
CA LEU A 376 -2.51 20.57 16.65
C LEU A 376 -3.09 19.34 15.91
N PRO A 377 -2.28 18.54 15.19
CA PRO A 377 -2.74 17.28 14.60
C PRO A 377 -3.38 16.34 15.62
N ILE A 378 -2.72 16.14 16.78
CA ILE A 378 -3.21 15.26 17.84
C ILE A 378 -4.48 15.82 18.45
N LEU A 379 -4.56 17.13 18.72
CA LEU A 379 -5.79 17.75 19.22
C LEU A 379 -6.96 17.53 18.26
N CYS A 380 -6.73 17.68 16.95
CA CYS A 380 -7.75 17.44 15.93
C CYS A 380 -8.26 15.99 15.93
N LEU A 381 -7.35 15.02 16.05
CA LEU A 381 -7.70 13.61 16.20
C LEU A 381 -8.46 13.34 17.51
N VAL A 382 -7.95 13.90 18.61
CA VAL A 382 -8.45 13.64 19.96
C VAL A 382 -9.87 14.15 20.12
N TYR A 383 -10.18 15.39 19.73
CA TYR A 383 -11.51 15.95 19.99
C TYR A 383 -12.62 15.22 19.20
N GLY A 384 -12.33 14.83 17.95
CA GLY A 384 -13.29 14.15 17.10
C GLY A 384 -13.68 12.78 17.66
N ALA A 385 -12.69 11.97 18.02
CA ALA A 385 -12.92 10.67 18.63
C ALA A 385 -13.45 10.78 20.08
N PHE A 386 -13.02 11.80 20.84
CA PHE A 386 -13.52 12.08 22.18
C PHE A 386 -15.03 12.30 22.19
N ALA A 387 -15.56 13.10 21.27
CA ALA A 387 -16.99 13.40 21.20
C ALA A 387 -17.83 12.12 21.05
N VAL A 388 -17.44 11.26 20.10
CA VAL A 388 -18.12 10.01 19.78
C VAL A 388 -17.96 8.98 20.90
N LEU A 389 -16.73 8.73 21.36
CA LEU A 389 -16.44 7.70 22.34
C LEU A 389 -17.02 8.03 23.73
N SER A 390 -17.02 9.30 24.14
CA SER A 390 -17.62 9.73 25.41
C SER A 390 -19.13 9.53 25.40
N LYS A 391 -19.80 9.89 24.29
CA LYS A 391 -21.24 9.73 24.12
C LYS A 391 -21.61 8.25 24.12
N GLN A 392 -20.84 7.41 23.44
CA GLN A 392 -21.05 5.96 23.42
C GLN A 392 -20.82 5.33 24.80
N THR A 393 -19.77 5.76 25.52
CA THR A 393 -19.50 5.31 26.90
C THR A 393 -20.66 5.67 27.82
N ARG A 394 -21.16 6.90 27.71
CA ARG A 394 -22.32 7.35 28.51
C ARG A 394 -23.56 6.50 28.23
N ALA A 395 -23.86 6.24 26.97
CA ALA A 395 -25.01 5.41 26.58
C ALA A 395 -24.88 3.98 27.13
N ALA A 396 -23.74 3.32 26.89
CA ALA A 396 -23.47 1.97 27.37
C ALA A 396 -23.55 1.86 28.90
N MET A 397 -23.03 2.84 29.64
CA MET A 397 -23.14 2.91 31.09
C MET A 397 -24.59 3.04 31.56
N LEU A 398 -25.40 3.88 30.92
CA LEU A 398 -26.81 4.06 31.28
C LEU A 398 -27.65 2.81 31.02
N ASP A 399 -27.40 2.11 29.92
CA ASP A 399 -28.10 0.86 29.60
C ASP A 399 -27.77 -0.22 30.63
N ASN A 400 -26.48 -0.40 30.93
CA ASN A 400 -26.02 -1.37 31.91
C ASN A 400 -26.42 -1.03 33.35
N LEU A 401 -26.51 0.25 33.73
CA LEU A 401 -27.00 0.68 35.05
C LEU A 401 -28.45 0.25 35.32
N ASN A 402 -29.26 0.11 34.27
CA ASN A 402 -30.67 -0.26 34.37
C ASN A 402 -30.93 -1.77 34.24
N ALA A 403 -29.88 -2.57 34.02
CA ALA A 403 -29.99 -4.01 33.82
C ALA A 403 -30.34 -4.80 35.10
N ASP A 404 -30.99 -5.95 34.94
CA ASP A 404 -31.48 -6.78 36.05
C ASP A 404 -30.37 -7.33 36.95
N TYR A 405 -29.18 -7.62 36.38
CA TYR A 405 -28.03 -8.06 37.16
C TYR A 405 -27.54 -6.98 38.14
N VAL A 406 -27.72 -5.69 37.81
CA VAL A 406 -27.38 -4.56 38.69
C VAL A 406 -28.38 -4.46 39.84
N ARG A 407 -29.67 -4.59 39.54
CA ARG A 407 -30.73 -4.62 40.58
C ARG A 407 -30.48 -5.74 41.57
N THR A 408 -30.13 -6.92 41.05
CA THR A 408 -29.79 -8.10 41.86
C THR A 408 -28.53 -7.86 42.71
N ALA A 409 -27.47 -7.29 42.15
CA ALA A 409 -26.25 -6.97 42.90
C ALA A 409 -26.52 -5.96 44.04
N LYS A 410 -27.34 -4.93 43.78
CA LYS A 410 -27.77 -3.96 44.81
C LYS A 410 -28.61 -4.65 45.89
N ALA A 411 -29.54 -5.52 45.52
CA ALA A 411 -30.36 -6.28 46.48
C ALA A 411 -29.52 -7.22 47.37
N LYS A 412 -28.40 -7.73 46.87
CA LYS A 412 -27.41 -8.50 47.64
C LYS A 412 -26.51 -7.64 48.55
N GLY A 413 -26.68 -6.31 48.56
CA GLY A 413 -25.88 -5.41 49.39
C GLY A 413 -24.46 -5.13 48.88
N VAL A 414 -24.17 -5.41 47.60
CA VAL A 414 -22.86 -5.08 47.00
C VAL A 414 -22.64 -3.57 47.02
N ALA A 415 -21.45 -3.13 47.42
CA ALA A 415 -21.11 -1.71 47.51
C ALA A 415 -21.28 -0.99 46.16
N SER A 416 -21.83 0.22 46.17
CA SER A 416 -22.11 0.98 44.94
C SER A 416 -20.89 1.16 44.03
N LYS A 417 -19.69 1.31 44.61
CA LYS A 417 -18.43 1.40 43.85
C LYS A 417 -18.12 0.09 43.11
N ASP A 418 -18.29 -1.05 43.78
CA ASP A 418 -18.10 -2.37 43.16
C ASP A 418 -19.15 -2.64 42.08
N VAL A 419 -20.41 -2.27 42.31
CA VAL A 419 -21.47 -2.33 41.30
C VAL A 419 -21.08 -1.55 40.05
N ILE A 420 -20.58 -0.32 40.21
CA ILE A 420 -20.19 0.52 39.07
C ILE A 420 -18.96 -0.06 38.35
N PHE A 421 -17.85 -0.28 39.04
CA PHE A 421 -16.59 -0.64 38.36
C PHE A 421 -16.50 -2.11 37.95
N LYS A 422 -16.96 -3.05 38.80
CA LYS A 422 -16.83 -4.49 38.51
C LYS A 422 -17.97 -5.05 37.70
N HIS A 423 -19.18 -4.48 37.83
CA HIS A 423 -20.37 -5.01 37.14
C HIS A 423 -20.80 -4.13 35.96
N VAL A 424 -21.01 -2.83 36.15
CA VAL A 424 -21.55 -1.97 35.08
C VAL A 424 -20.49 -1.64 34.04
N PHE A 425 -19.35 -1.08 34.47
CA PHE A 425 -18.30 -0.61 33.58
C PHE A 425 -17.72 -1.74 32.73
N ARG A 426 -17.44 -2.89 33.35
CA ARG A 426 -16.93 -4.08 32.65
C ARG A 426 -17.83 -4.52 31.50
N ASN A 427 -19.16 -4.53 31.70
CA ASN A 427 -20.13 -4.86 30.64
C ASN A 427 -20.32 -3.69 29.64
N SER A 428 -20.04 -2.46 30.06
CA SER A 428 -20.08 -1.28 29.20
C SER A 428 -18.84 -1.14 28.31
N LEU A 429 -17.80 -1.96 28.51
CA LEU A 429 -16.62 -2.01 27.63
C LEU A 429 -16.93 -2.68 26.29
N LEU A 430 -17.93 -3.56 26.21
CA LEU A 430 -18.19 -4.33 24.98
C LEU A 430 -18.46 -3.41 23.77
N PRO A 431 -19.37 -2.42 23.84
CA PRO A 431 -19.57 -1.49 22.72
C PRO A 431 -18.32 -0.64 22.43
N LEU A 432 -17.51 -0.34 23.44
CA LEU A 432 -16.28 0.44 23.27
C LEU A 432 -15.19 -0.35 22.55
N ILE A 433 -15.10 -1.66 22.82
CA ILE A 433 -14.23 -2.58 22.08
C ILE A 433 -14.73 -2.72 20.63
N THR A 434 -16.04 -2.67 20.39
CA THR A 434 -16.57 -2.64 19.02
C THR A 434 -16.16 -1.37 18.28
N MET A 435 -16.21 -0.22 18.94
CA MET A 435 -15.74 1.05 18.36
C MET A 435 -14.22 1.06 18.15
N PHE A 436 -13.45 0.41 19.02
CA PHE A 436 -12.02 0.21 18.85
C PHE A 436 -11.69 -0.41 17.48
N VAL A 437 -12.42 -1.46 17.08
CA VAL A 437 -12.25 -2.13 15.78
C VAL A 437 -12.43 -1.18 14.60
N MET A 438 -13.32 -0.20 14.69
CA MET A 438 -13.55 0.76 13.60
C MET A 438 -12.51 1.88 13.59
N ILE A 439 -12.18 2.41 14.77
CA ILE A 439 -11.34 3.60 14.91
C ILE A 439 -9.86 3.26 14.72
N PHE A 440 -9.40 2.16 15.33
CA PHE A 440 -7.97 1.84 15.37
C PHE A 440 -7.37 1.57 13.98
N PRO A 441 -7.97 0.74 13.10
CA PRO A 441 -7.49 0.58 11.72
C PRO A 441 -7.54 1.86 10.91
N ALA A 442 -8.64 2.62 10.99
CA ALA A 442 -8.80 3.84 10.23
C ALA A 442 -7.72 4.88 10.59
N MET A 443 -7.34 4.95 11.86
CA MET A 443 -6.25 5.79 12.35
C MET A 443 -4.88 5.27 11.86
N LEU A 444 -4.58 3.98 12.05
CA LEU A 444 -3.30 3.38 11.68
C LEU A 444 -3.05 3.27 10.17
N SER A 445 -4.13 3.16 9.38
CA SER A 445 -4.14 3.24 7.92
C SER A 445 -3.67 4.61 7.38
N GLY A 446 -3.44 5.58 8.28
CA GLY A 446 -3.17 6.97 7.94
C GLY A 446 -4.37 7.82 8.28
N SER A 447 -4.15 8.86 9.08
CA SER A 447 -5.18 9.89 9.23
C SER A 447 -5.12 10.82 8.02
N VAL A 448 -5.55 10.31 6.87
CA VAL A 448 -5.43 10.93 5.54
C VAL A 448 -5.71 12.43 5.57
N VAL A 449 -6.82 12.81 6.19
CA VAL A 449 -7.25 14.21 6.31
C VAL A 449 -6.24 15.06 7.11
N ILE A 450 -5.89 14.61 8.31
CA ILE A 450 -5.00 15.36 9.22
C ILE A 450 -3.59 15.42 8.66
N GLU A 451 -3.08 14.30 8.14
CA GLU A 451 -1.75 14.25 7.55
C GLU A 451 -1.64 15.16 6.32
N GLN A 452 -2.71 15.26 5.51
CA GLN A 452 -2.76 16.19 4.39
C GLN A 452 -2.80 17.66 4.85
N ILE A 453 -3.67 18.00 5.80
CA ILE A 453 -3.84 19.39 6.28
C ILE A 453 -2.55 19.92 6.91
N PHE A 454 -1.91 19.11 7.76
CA PHE A 454 -0.67 19.49 8.45
C PHE A 454 0.60 19.08 7.67
N SER A 455 0.45 18.63 6.43
CA SER A 455 1.57 18.22 5.56
C SER A 455 2.53 17.22 6.22
N ILE A 456 2.01 16.30 7.02
CA ILE A 456 2.77 15.27 7.72
C ILE A 456 3.13 14.15 6.74
N PRO A 457 4.40 13.71 6.66
CA PRO A 457 4.84 12.64 5.77
C PRO A 457 4.47 11.25 6.32
N GLY A 458 3.17 10.98 6.46
CA GLY A 458 2.64 9.69 6.92
C GLY A 458 2.01 8.85 5.81
N MET A 459 1.49 7.68 6.20
CA MET A 459 0.83 6.70 5.31
C MET A 459 -0.40 7.29 4.61
N GLY A 460 -1.17 8.13 5.30
CA GLY A 460 -2.39 8.71 4.75
C GLY A 460 -2.09 9.71 3.63
N ARG A 461 -1.04 10.52 3.80
CA ARG A 461 -0.54 11.41 2.75
C ARG A 461 0.05 10.61 1.58
N LEU A 462 0.83 9.57 1.86
CA LEU A 462 1.42 8.69 0.84
C LEU A 462 0.36 8.09 -0.10
N VAL A 463 -0.78 7.66 0.44
CA VAL A 463 -1.91 7.13 -0.36
C VAL A 463 -2.51 8.19 -1.28
N ILE A 464 -2.76 9.40 -0.79
CA ILE A 464 -3.35 10.46 -1.61
C ILE A 464 -2.39 10.89 -2.72
N GLU A 465 -1.11 11.02 -2.40
CA GLU A 465 -0.09 11.34 -3.39
C GLU A 465 0.02 10.21 -4.44
N ALA A 466 -0.03 8.95 -4.02
CA ALA A 466 -0.06 7.81 -4.94
C ALA A 466 -1.32 7.79 -5.82
N ILE A 467 -2.49 8.13 -5.29
CA ILE A 467 -3.73 8.25 -6.10
C ILE A 467 -3.61 9.37 -7.13
N ASN A 468 -3.08 10.53 -6.73
CA ASN A 468 -2.94 11.68 -7.63
C ASN A 468 -1.89 11.45 -8.72
N LEU A 469 -0.77 10.80 -8.36
CA LEU A 469 0.28 10.40 -9.30
C LEU A 469 -0.03 9.08 -10.02
N ARG A 470 -1.19 8.48 -9.72
CA ARG A 470 -1.65 7.19 -10.24
C ARG A 470 -0.61 6.06 -10.10
N ASP A 471 0.11 6.07 -8.98
CA ASP A 471 1.13 5.09 -8.62
C ASP A 471 0.49 3.81 -8.08
N ARG A 472 0.23 2.86 -9.00
CA ARG A 472 -0.51 1.63 -8.73
C ARG A 472 0.20 0.71 -7.74
N GLU A 473 1.52 0.62 -7.80
CA GLU A 473 2.31 -0.22 -6.87
C GLU A 473 2.11 0.27 -5.43
N VAL A 474 2.20 1.59 -5.22
CA VAL A 474 1.98 2.18 -3.89
C VAL A 474 0.53 2.00 -3.45
N ILE A 475 -0.47 2.20 -4.33
CA ILE A 475 -1.89 2.00 -3.99
C ILE A 475 -2.17 0.55 -3.55
N LEU A 476 -1.67 -0.43 -4.30
CA LEU A 476 -1.85 -1.85 -4.00
C LEU A 476 -1.12 -2.25 -2.71
N ALA A 477 0.11 -1.79 -2.52
CA ALA A 477 0.90 -2.05 -1.32
C ALA A 477 0.27 -1.43 -0.07
N VAL A 478 -0.21 -0.18 -0.14
CA VAL A 478 -0.88 0.42 1.01
C VAL A 478 -2.22 -0.27 1.28
N THR A 479 -3.00 -0.62 0.25
CA THR A 479 -4.24 -1.40 0.43
C THR A 479 -3.99 -2.70 1.19
N LEU A 480 -2.92 -3.43 0.86
CA LEU A 480 -2.51 -4.63 1.58
C LEU A 480 -2.25 -4.32 3.07
N ILE A 481 -1.50 -3.25 3.37
CA ILE A 481 -1.19 -2.85 4.74
C ILE A 481 -2.45 -2.48 5.50
N ILE A 482 -3.35 -1.71 4.90
CA ILE A 482 -4.64 -1.33 5.51
C ILE A 482 -5.44 -2.58 5.85
N ALA A 483 -5.53 -3.53 4.92
CA ALA A 483 -6.23 -4.78 5.14
C ALA A 483 -5.57 -5.61 6.26
N ALA A 484 -4.24 -5.68 6.30
CA ALA A 484 -3.50 -6.38 7.35
C ALA A 484 -3.70 -5.74 8.73
N VAL A 485 -3.65 -4.41 8.83
CA VAL A 485 -3.91 -3.64 10.05
C VAL A 485 -5.36 -3.83 10.52
N ASN A 486 -6.32 -3.81 9.61
CA ASN A 486 -7.72 -4.05 9.92
C ASN A 486 -7.94 -5.46 10.50
N ILE A 487 -7.33 -6.46 9.86
CA ILE A 487 -7.32 -7.85 10.34
C ILE A 487 -6.69 -7.94 11.73
N PHE A 488 -5.54 -7.31 11.94
CA PHE A 488 -4.88 -7.28 13.24
C PHE A 488 -5.77 -6.65 14.33
N ALA A 489 -6.47 -5.56 14.02
CA ALA A 489 -7.37 -4.92 14.96
C ALA A 489 -8.58 -5.77 15.32
N LEU A 490 -9.12 -6.53 14.35
CA LEU A 490 -10.18 -7.51 14.60
C LEU A 490 -9.71 -8.59 15.58
N LEU A 491 -8.50 -9.11 15.39
CA LEU A 491 -7.91 -10.08 16.32
C LEU A 491 -7.76 -9.49 17.72
N LEU A 492 -7.22 -8.26 17.79
CA LEU A 492 -7.01 -7.57 19.05
C LEU A 492 -8.33 -7.34 19.79
N ALA A 493 -9.40 -6.97 19.08
CA ALA A 493 -10.71 -6.81 19.67
C ALA A 493 -11.31 -8.12 20.18
N ASP A 494 -11.13 -9.23 19.47
CA ASP A 494 -11.56 -10.54 19.95
C ASP A 494 -10.92 -10.91 21.29
N ILE A 495 -9.63 -10.58 21.44
CA ILE A 495 -8.87 -10.73 22.70
C ILE A 495 -9.43 -9.78 23.77
N LEU A 496 -9.69 -8.53 23.43
CA LEU A 496 -10.26 -7.55 24.37
C LEU A 496 -11.66 -7.97 24.84
N TYR A 497 -12.50 -8.55 23.97
CA TYR A 497 -13.80 -9.09 24.36
C TYR A 497 -13.67 -10.25 25.35
N ALA A 498 -12.75 -11.19 25.11
CA ALA A 498 -12.47 -12.29 26.03
C ALA A 498 -12.05 -11.81 27.42
N MET A 499 -11.22 -10.77 27.46
CA MET A 499 -10.75 -10.16 28.72
C MET A 499 -11.88 -9.41 29.43
N ALA A 500 -12.69 -8.67 28.67
CA ALA A 500 -13.81 -7.89 29.19
C ALA A 500 -14.91 -8.77 29.75
N ASP A 501 -15.29 -9.86 29.08
CA ASP A 501 -16.26 -10.82 29.62
C ASP A 501 -15.78 -12.28 29.43
N PRO A 502 -15.33 -12.96 30.51
CA PRO A 502 -14.87 -14.34 30.44
C PRO A 502 -16.01 -15.35 30.17
N ARG A 503 -17.28 -14.91 30.19
CA ARG A 503 -18.43 -15.72 29.76
C ARG A 503 -18.52 -15.83 28.25
N ILE A 504 -17.84 -14.97 27.51
CA ILE A 504 -17.63 -15.10 26.06
C ILE A 504 -16.66 -16.26 25.84
N SER A 505 -17.23 -17.46 25.94
CA SER A 505 -16.58 -18.73 25.66
C SER A 505 -16.61 -18.95 24.15
N TYR A 506 -15.48 -18.74 23.49
CA TYR A 506 -15.30 -19.21 22.12
C TYR A 506 -15.03 -20.72 22.14
N SER A 507 -16.11 -21.50 22.21
CA SER A 507 -16.10 -22.96 22.05
C SER A 507 -15.94 -23.35 20.58
#